data_AF-A0A6P0ULW0-F1
#
_entry.id   AF-A0A6P0ULW0-F1
#
_cell.length_a   1.000
_cell.length_b   1.000
_cell.length_c   1.000
_cell.angle_alpha   90.00
_cell.angle_beta   90.00
_cell.angle_gamma   90.00
#
_symmetry.space_group_name_H-M   'P 1'
#
loop_
_entity.id
_entity.type
_entity.pdbx_description
1 polymer ?
#
loop_
_entity_poly.entity_id
_entity_poly.type
_entity_poly.pdbx_seq_one_letter_code
_entity_poly.pdbx_strand_id
1 'polypeptide(L)'
;MMILKFPNDSGPIYRETIEGRLVAEPWNTASNLIFLAIVLYWSFRIYKDVRHHGFLAFSLPVLLIGYIGGTIYHASRSHEVWLLMDWVPIVLLCLAVSFYFFLKLKIRPQYITMVIAFPFLVSFSADQLPIMSFLKNIIGYGTLALAILFPLFRYLYLQKWKNKHLIFLALSSFVIALSFRSIDLFIDTSVFYMGTHWLWHLFGGIAVHFLISFIFKDKIVALQQH
;
A
#
# COMPACT_ATOMS: atom_id res chain seq x y z
N MET A 1 -7.87 9.67 -37.93
CA MET A 1 -8.79 9.41 -36.81
C MET A 1 -8.03 8.53 -35.83
N MET A 2 -7.56 9.07 -34.70
CA MET A 2 -6.98 8.22 -33.65
C MET A 2 -8.13 7.42 -33.05
N ILE A 3 -8.14 6.10 -33.26
CA ILE A 3 -9.03 5.20 -32.53
C ILE A 3 -8.61 5.31 -31.07
N LEU A 4 -9.46 5.87 -30.22
CA LEU A 4 -9.28 5.80 -28.78
C LEU A 4 -9.31 4.32 -28.42
N LYS A 5 -8.18 3.78 -27.96
CA LYS A 5 -8.09 2.42 -27.42
C LYS A 5 -8.61 2.48 -25.99
N PHE A 6 -9.66 1.73 -25.68
CA PHE A 6 -10.14 1.56 -24.31
C PHE A 6 -9.67 0.21 -23.73
N PRO A 7 -9.15 0.18 -22.49
CA PRO A 7 -8.71 1.34 -21.71
C PRO A 7 -7.45 1.98 -22.32
N ASN A 8 -7.20 3.25 -21.99
CA ASN A 8 -6.05 4.02 -22.47
C ASN A 8 -4.93 4.08 -21.42
N ASP A 9 -4.71 2.95 -20.76
CA ASP A 9 -3.71 2.71 -19.73
C ASP A 9 -3.24 1.24 -19.79
N SER A 10 -2.16 0.93 -19.06
CA SER A 10 -1.52 -0.39 -19.00
C SER A 10 -2.02 -1.27 -17.85
N GLY A 11 -3.02 -0.81 -17.11
CA GLY A 11 -3.49 -1.46 -15.89
C GLY A 11 -4.34 -2.69 -16.19
N PRO A 12 -4.55 -3.56 -15.18
CA PRO A 12 -5.41 -4.73 -15.35
C PRO A 12 -6.85 -4.33 -15.71
N ILE A 13 -7.54 -5.25 -16.38
CA ILE A 13 -8.98 -5.14 -16.61
C ILE A 13 -9.69 -5.83 -15.46
N TYR A 14 -10.41 -5.06 -14.66
CA TYR A 14 -11.20 -5.59 -13.56
C TYR A 14 -12.57 -6.02 -14.06
N ARG A 15 -13.28 -6.85 -13.28
CA ARG A 15 -14.55 -7.43 -13.73
C ARG A 15 -15.61 -6.39 -14.13
N GLU A 16 -15.69 -5.28 -13.41
CA GLU A 16 -16.69 -4.24 -13.68
C GLU A 16 -16.31 -3.25 -14.79
N THR A 17 -15.08 -3.31 -15.33
CA THR A 17 -14.56 -2.38 -16.34
C THR A 17 -15.39 -2.48 -17.63
N ILE A 18 -16.20 -1.45 -17.90
CA ILE A 18 -17.07 -1.41 -19.09
C ILE A 18 -16.89 -0.09 -19.84
N GLU A 19 -16.58 -0.19 -21.14
CA GLU A 19 -16.43 0.96 -22.04
C GLU A 19 -17.73 1.74 -22.21
N GLY A 20 -17.62 3.06 -22.36
CA GLY A 20 -18.76 3.93 -22.68
C GLY A 20 -19.69 4.26 -21.50
N ARG A 21 -19.41 3.75 -20.29
CA ARG A 21 -20.11 4.20 -19.07
C ARG A 21 -19.63 5.59 -18.64
N LEU A 22 -20.49 6.30 -17.91
CA LEU A 22 -20.10 7.55 -17.23
C LEU A 22 -18.96 7.33 -16.22
N VAL A 23 -18.99 6.17 -15.54
CA VAL A 23 -17.94 5.68 -14.65
C VAL A 23 -17.62 4.26 -15.09
N ALA A 24 -16.40 4.03 -15.58
CA ALA A 24 -15.98 2.75 -16.14
C ALA A 24 -16.07 1.62 -15.10
N GLU A 25 -15.69 1.92 -13.85
CA GLU A 25 -15.65 0.96 -12.73
C GLU A 25 -16.30 1.54 -11.46
N PRO A 26 -17.65 1.55 -11.37
CA PRO A 26 -18.36 2.25 -10.30
C PRO A 26 -17.98 1.85 -8.86
N TRP A 27 -17.76 0.56 -8.60
CA TRP A 27 -17.45 0.05 -7.26
C TRP A 27 -16.01 0.35 -6.84
N ASN A 28 -15.06 0.23 -7.76
CA ASN A 28 -13.65 0.57 -7.56
C ASN A 28 -13.47 2.08 -7.39
N THR A 29 -14.19 2.89 -8.17
CA THR A 29 -14.24 4.36 -7.97
C THR A 29 -14.82 4.71 -6.60
N ALA A 30 -15.98 4.16 -6.22
CA ALA A 30 -16.63 4.50 -4.96
C ALA A 30 -15.83 4.01 -3.74
N SER A 31 -15.25 2.81 -3.81
CA SER A 31 -14.50 2.23 -2.69
C SER A 31 -13.22 2.99 -2.37
N ASN A 32 -12.65 3.76 -3.31
CA ASN A 32 -11.54 4.68 -3.04
C ASN A 32 -11.85 5.75 -1.98
N LEU A 33 -13.13 6.07 -1.74
CA LEU A 33 -13.56 7.02 -0.70
C LEU A 33 -13.06 6.66 0.70
N ILE A 34 -12.72 5.39 0.96
CA ILE A 34 -12.09 4.99 2.23
C ILE A 34 -10.77 5.74 2.48
N PHE A 35 -9.96 5.95 1.44
CA PHE A 35 -8.69 6.65 1.55
C PHE A 35 -8.89 8.13 1.82
N LEU A 36 -9.88 8.76 1.19
CA LEU A 36 -10.26 10.14 1.51
C LEU A 36 -10.73 10.25 2.96
N ALA A 37 -11.58 9.33 3.44
CA ALA A 37 -12.03 9.32 4.84
C ALA A 37 -10.85 9.23 5.81
N ILE A 38 -9.87 8.38 5.52
CA ILE A 38 -8.62 8.25 6.31
C ILE A 38 -7.81 9.54 6.27
N VAL A 39 -7.63 10.15 5.10
CA VAL A 39 -6.90 11.42 4.95
C VAL A 39 -7.55 12.50 5.79
N LEU A 40 -8.87 12.68 5.68
CA LEU A 40 -9.61 13.70 6.43
C LEU A 40 -9.53 13.45 7.93
N TYR A 41 -9.82 12.23 8.37
CA TYR A 41 -9.77 11.85 9.77
C TYR A 41 -8.39 12.10 10.38
N TRP A 42 -7.31 11.61 9.75
CA TRP A 42 -5.97 11.75 10.32
C TRP A 42 -5.40 13.15 10.19
N SER A 43 -5.74 13.90 9.13
CA SER A 43 -5.39 15.32 9.04
C SER A 43 -6.01 16.09 10.20
N PHE A 44 -7.29 15.82 10.53
CA PHE A 44 -7.95 16.40 11.70
C PHE A 44 -7.34 15.94 13.03
N ARG A 45 -6.71 14.77 13.10
CA ARG A 45 -6.04 14.31 14.33
C ARG A 45 -4.67 14.95 14.55
N ILE A 46 -3.98 15.37 13.48
CA ILE A 46 -2.63 15.91 13.58
C ILE A 46 -2.52 17.43 13.35
N TYR A 47 -3.56 18.12 12.85
CA TYR A 47 -3.43 19.54 12.45
C TYR A 47 -2.97 20.48 13.57
N LYS A 48 -3.30 20.18 14.83
CA LYS A 48 -2.87 20.99 15.98
C LYS A 48 -1.38 20.81 16.30
N ASP A 49 -0.77 19.71 15.86
CA ASP A 49 0.61 19.36 16.16
C ASP A 49 1.32 18.66 14.99
N VAL A 50 1.31 19.32 13.84
CA VAL A 50 1.93 18.80 12.61
C VAL A 50 3.44 18.59 12.80
N ARG A 51 4.09 19.44 13.60
CA ARG A 51 5.55 19.42 13.82
C ARG A 51 6.01 18.11 14.46
N HIS A 52 5.30 17.61 15.48
CA HIS A 52 5.66 16.34 16.10
C HIS A 52 5.18 15.13 15.29
N HIS A 53 4.21 15.31 14.39
CA HIS A 53 3.70 14.27 13.48
C HIS A 53 4.27 14.37 12.06
N GLY A 54 5.49 14.87 11.88
CA GLY A 54 6.08 15.15 10.56
C GLY A 54 6.03 14.00 9.55
N PHE A 55 6.23 12.74 9.97
CA PHE A 55 6.08 11.59 9.07
C PHE A 55 4.64 11.45 8.56
N LEU A 56 3.63 11.57 9.42
CA LEU A 56 2.22 11.51 9.03
C LEU A 56 1.83 12.73 8.18
N ALA A 57 2.39 13.91 8.49
CA ALA A 57 2.20 15.12 7.70
C ALA A 57 2.71 14.98 6.26
N PHE A 58 3.77 14.19 6.06
CA PHE A 58 4.25 13.78 4.73
C PHE A 58 3.37 12.69 4.10
N SER A 59 2.99 11.66 4.87
CA SER A 59 2.26 10.50 4.32
C SER A 59 0.85 10.84 3.85
N LEU A 60 0.14 11.75 4.53
CA LEU A 60 -1.27 12.06 4.20
C LEU A 60 -1.45 12.72 2.82
N PRO A 61 -0.63 13.72 2.41
CA PRO A 61 -0.63 14.22 1.04
C PRO A 61 -0.31 13.14 -0.01
N VAL A 62 0.64 12.24 0.27
CA VAL A 62 0.96 11.14 -0.66
C VAL A 62 -0.22 10.18 -0.78
N LEU A 63 -0.90 9.86 0.32
CA LEU A 63 -2.12 9.06 0.31
C LEU A 63 -3.26 9.77 -0.45
N LEU A 64 -3.36 11.10 -0.34
CA LEU A 64 -4.34 11.89 -1.08
C LEU A 64 -4.07 11.86 -2.60
N ILE A 65 -2.80 11.90 -3.02
CA ILE A 65 -2.42 11.68 -4.43
C ILE A 65 -2.87 10.30 -4.89
N GLY A 66 -2.66 9.27 -4.06
CA GLY A 66 -3.18 7.91 -4.24
C GLY A 66 -4.68 7.88 -4.48
N TYR A 67 -5.44 8.48 -3.57
CA TYR A 67 -6.90 8.59 -3.68
C TYR A 67 -7.36 9.29 -4.97
N ILE A 68 -6.75 10.43 -5.32
CA ILE A 68 -7.10 11.18 -6.53
C ILE A 68 -6.80 10.34 -7.77
N GLY A 69 -5.62 9.72 -7.81
CA GLY A 69 -5.18 8.82 -8.86
C GLY A 69 -6.14 7.66 -9.05
N GLY A 70 -6.38 6.87 -8.00
CA GLY A 70 -7.27 5.70 -8.02
C GLY A 70 -8.70 6.05 -8.39
N THR A 71 -9.26 7.13 -7.81
CA THR A 71 -10.63 7.55 -8.12
C THR A 71 -10.78 7.90 -9.60
N ILE A 72 -9.87 8.71 -10.16
CA ILE A 72 -9.93 9.10 -11.57
C ILE A 72 -9.59 7.92 -12.48
N TYR A 73 -8.59 7.11 -12.13
CA TYR A 73 -8.18 5.91 -12.85
C TYR A 73 -9.37 4.97 -13.07
N HIS A 74 -10.02 4.54 -11.98
CA HIS A 74 -11.17 3.63 -12.07
C HIS A 74 -12.39 4.30 -12.72
N ALA A 75 -12.56 5.61 -12.55
CA ALA A 75 -13.69 6.31 -13.15
C ALA A 75 -13.58 6.42 -14.66
N SER A 76 -12.40 6.75 -15.18
CA SER A 76 -12.23 7.13 -16.59
C SER A 76 -11.50 6.10 -17.44
N ARG A 77 -10.54 5.35 -16.87
CA ARG A 77 -9.58 4.50 -17.60
C ARG A 77 -8.94 5.23 -18.79
N SER A 78 -8.70 6.53 -18.61
CA SER A 78 -8.44 7.43 -19.73
C SER A 78 -6.97 7.68 -20.01
N HIS A 79 -6.06 7.54 -19.03
CA HIS A 79 -4.63 7.80 -19.18
C HIS A 79 -3.78 7.03 -18.15
N GLU A 80 -2.58 6.65 -18.56
CA GLU A 80 -1.55 6.01 -17.72
C GLU A 80 -1.21 6.79 -16.45
N VAL A 81 -1.24 8.12 -16.49
CA VAL A 81 -0.89 8.95 -15.32
C VAL A 81 -1.79 8.67 -14.12
N TRP A 82 -3.07 8.37 -14.35
CA TRP A 82 -4.02 8.06 -13.28
C TRP A 82 -3.70 6.70 -12.65
N LEU A 83 -3.36 5.71 -13.47
CA LEU A 83 -2.86 4.41 -13.00
C LEU A 83 -1.59 4.58 -12.17
N LEU A 84 -0.61 5.36 -12.64
CA LEU A 84 0.60 5.62 -11.88
C LEU A 84 0.29 6.30 -10.54
N MET A 85 -0.61 7.29 -10.54
CA MET A 85 -1.05 7.94 -9.30
C MET A 85 -1.84 7.01 -8.37
N ASP A 86 -2.46 5.93 -8.86
CA ASP A 86 -3.16 4.95 -8.03
C ASP A 86 -2.19 4.07 -7.21
N TRP A 87 -1.23 3.42 -7.87
CA TRP A 87 -0.40 2.41 -7.21
C TRP A 87 0.98 2.92 -6.74
N VAL A 88 1.58 3.91 -7.42
CA VAL A 88 2.93 4.41 -7.06
C VAL A 88 2.95 5.00 -5.64
N PRO A 89 1.96 5.81 -5.20
CA PRO A 89 1.92 6.30 -3.83
C PRO A 89 1.90 5.20 -2.78
N ILE A 90 1.26 4.06 -3.05
CA ILE A 90 1.24 2.91 -2.13
C ILE A 90 2.67 2.38 -1.93
N VAL A 91 3.42 2.18 -3.03
CA VAL A 91 4.81 1.69 -2.97
C VAL A 91 5.70 2.71 -2.25
N LEU A 92 5.56 4.00 -2.56
CA LEU A 92 6.30 5.06 -1.89
C LEU A 92 6.04 5.07 -0.38
N LEU A 93 4.78 4.92 0.05
CA LEU A 93 4.42 4.87 1.47
C LEU A 93 4.97 3.63 2.16
N CYS A 94 4.93 2.45 1.53
CA CYS A 94 5.54 1.23 2.07
C CYS A 94 7.05 1.40 2.32
N LEU A 95 7.76 1.96 1.33
CA LEU A 95 9.19 2.25 1.45
C LEU A 95 9.47 3.33 2.51
N ALA A 96 8.66 4.39 2.55
CA ALA A 96 8.78 5.46 3.51
C ALA A 96 8.59 4.97 4.95
N VAL A 97 7.63 4.08 5.21
CA VAL A 97 7.42 3.46 6.52
C VAL A 97 8.63 2.62 6.93
N SER A 98 9.16 1.80 6.02
CA SER A 98 10.35 0.99 6.29
C SER A 98 11.55 1.88 6.66
N PHE A 99 11.80 2.90 5.84
CA PHE A 99 12.87 3.87 6.06
C PHE A 99 12.69 4.64 7.37
N TYR A 100 11.47 5.08 7.69
CA TYR A 100 11.13 5.73 8.95
C TYR A 100 11.53 4.89 10.17
N PHE A 101 11.25 3.57 10.16
CA PHE A 101 11.65 2.70 11.25
C PHE A 101 13.15 2.41 11.28
N PHE A 102 13.85 2.36 10.13
CA PHE A 102 15.31 2.32 10.12
C PHE A 102 15.93 3.54 10.81
N LEU A 103 15.43 4.73 10.52
CA LEU A 103 15.87 5.96 11.16
C LEU A 103 15.61 5.94 12.67
N LYS A 104 14.42 5.49 13.10
CA LYS A 104 14.10 5.33 14.53
C LYS A 104 15.00 4.34 15.26
N LEU A 105 15.41 3.28 14.57
CA LEU A 105 16.35 2.29 15.08
C LEU A 105 17.80 2.77 15.09
N LYS A 106 18.09 3.96 14.53
CA LYS A 106 19.45 4.52 14.36
C LYS A 106 20.40 3.54 13.65
N ILE A 107 19.88 2.79 12.69
CA ILE A 107 20.66 1.84 11.89
C ILE A 107 21.60 2.63 10.97
N ARG A 108 22.87 2.21 10.88
CA ARG A 108 23.85 2.87 9.99
C ARG A 108 23.41 2.74 8.52
N PRO A 109 23.57 3.79 7.69
CA PRO A 109 23.12 3.79 6.29
C PRO A 109 23.57 2.56 5.48
N GLN A 110 24.81 2.10 5.70
CA GLN A 110 25.34 0.89 5.04
C GLN A 110 24.45 -0.34 5.22
N TYR A 111 23.86 -0.54 6.41
CA TYR A 111 22.98 -1.68 6.66
C TYR A 111 21.61 -1.48 6.04
N ILE A 112 21.14 -0.23 5.94
CA ILE A 112 19.91 0.10 5.21
C ILE A 112 20.10 -0.26 3.73
N THR A 113 21.22 0.16 3.14
CA THR A 113 21.58 -0.19 1.75
C THR A 113 21.68 -1.70 1.56
N MET A 114 22.31 -2.43 2.49
CA MET A 114 22.36 -3.89 2.43
C MET A 114 20.98 -4.54 2.48
N VAL A 115 20.10 -4.12 3.41
CA VAL A 115 18.75 -4.68 3.51
C VAL A 115 17.91 -4.37 2.28
N ILE A 116 18.07 -3.20 1.66
CA ILE A 116 17.37 -2.83 0.42
C ILE A 116 17.94 -3.58 -0.79
N ALA A 117 19.26 -3.73 -0.89
CA ALA A 117 19.91 -4.42 -2.02
C ALA A 117 19.72 -5.95 -1.98
N PHE A 118 19.59 -6.52 -0.78
CA PHE A 118 19.52 -7.97 -0.58
C PHE A 118 18.37 -8.66 -1.35
N PRO A 119 17.11 -8.16 -1.34
CA PRO A 119 16.04 -8.71 -2.17
C PRO A 119 16.36 -8.78 -3.66
N PHE A 120 17.04 -7.78 -4.21
CA PHE A 120 17.42 -7.75 -5.62
C PHE A 120 18.51 -8.78 -5.93
N LEU A 121 19.51 -8.90 -5.06
CA LEU A 121 20.54 -9.92 -5.18
C LEU A 121 19.93 -11.33 -5.12
N VAL A 122 19.05 -11.58 -4.15
CA VAL A 122 18.34 -12.87 -4.00
C VAL A 122 17.48 -13.17 -5.21
N SER A 123 16.74 -12.19 -5.73
CA SER A 123 15.90 -12.37 -6.93
C SER A 123 16.75 -12.69 -8.16
N PHE A 124 17.83 -11.92 -8.37
CA PHE A 124 18.78 -12.15 -9.47
C PHE A 124 19.42 -13.55 -9.39
N SER A 125 19.83 -13.98 -8.20
CA SER A 125 20.38 -15.32 -7.99
C SER A 125 19.34 -16.42 -8.20
N ALA A 126 18.10 -16.24 -7.74
CA ALA A 126 17.02 -17.20 -7.92
C ALA A 126 16.65 -17.39 -9.40
N ASP A 127 16.78 -16.35 -10.21
CA ASP A 127 16.55 -16.43 -11.65
C ASP A 127 17.54 -17.37 -12.36
N GLN A 128 18.77 -17.49 -11.86
CA GLN A 128 19.79 -18.39 -12.40
C GLN A 128 19.56 -19.87 -12.03
N LEU A 129 18.69 -20.14 -11.05
CA LEU A 129 18.43 -21.50 -10.60
C LEU A 129 17.38 -22.20 -11.50
N PRO A 130 17.54 -23.51 -11.77
CA PRO A 130 16.59 -24.31 -12.54
C PRO A 130 15.39 -24.74 -11.67
N ILE A 131 14.78 -23.80 -10.96
CA ILE A 131 13.59 -24.02 -10.13
C ILE A 131 12.33 -23.48 -10.81
N MET A 132 11.17 -23.95 -10.35
CA MET A 132 9.87 -23.50 -10.86
C MET A 132 9.71 -21.98 -10.72
N SER A 133 9.15 -21.33 -11.74
CA SER A 133 8.93 -19.87 -11.78
C SER A 133 8.13 -19.35 -10.57
N PHE A 134 7.14 -20.11 -10.12
CA PHE A 134 6.37 -19.81 -8.91
C PHE A 134 7.26 -19.69 -7.66
N LEU A 135 8.24 -20.58 -7.50
CA LEU A 135 9.17 -20.53 -6.38
C LEU A 135 10.09 -19.32 -6.46
N LYS A 136 10.55 -18.95 -7.66
CA LYS A 136 11.34 -17.71 -7.88
C LYS A 136 10.56 -16.48 -7.41
N ASN A 137 9.29 -16.38 -7.77
CA ASN A 137 8.41 -15.29 -7.36
C ASN A 137 8.21 -15.26 -5.84
N ILE A 138 7.95 -16.40 -5.20
CA ILE A 138 7.84 -16.47 -3.73
C ILE A 138 9.12 -15.99 -3.06
N ILE A 139 10.28 -16.44 -3.53
CA ILE A 139 11.57 -16.06 -2.97
C ILE A 139 11.81 -14.56 -3.13
N GLY A 140 11.63 -14.01 -4.33
CA GLY A 140 11.85 -12.59 -4.61
C GLY A 140 10.91 -11.68 -3.81
N TYR A 141 9.59 -11.86 -3.98
CA TYR A 141 8.60 -11.04 -3.28
C TYR A 141 8.61 -11.25 -1.77
N GLY A 142 8.84 -12.48 -1.31
CA GLY A 142 8.98 -12.80 0.10
C GLY A 142 10.18 -12.11 0.73
N THR A 143 11.34 -12.13 0.06
CA THR A 143 12.55 -11.45 0.54
C THR A 143 12.37 -9.93 0.57
N LEU A 144 11.72 -9.36 -0.45
CA LEU A 144 11.40 -7.93 -0.47
C LEU A 144 10.44 -7.54 0.66
N ALA A 145 9.38 -8.32 0.88
CA ALA A 145 8.44 -8.08 1.96
C ALA A 145 9.13 -8.14 3.34
N LEU A 146 10.02 -9.12 3.54
CA LEU A 146 10.81 -9.23 4.76
C LEU A 146 11.74 -8.03 4.96
N ALA A 147 12.44 -7.58 3.91
CA ALA A 147 13.30 -6.41 3.98
C ALA A 147 12.54 -5.14 4.39
N ILE A 148 11.35 -4.94 3.81
CA ILE A 148 10.47 -3.80 4.12
C ILE A 148 9.95 -3.87 5.56
N LEU A 149 9.50 -5.05 6.01
CA LEU A 149 8.88 -5.24 7.32
C LEU A 149 9.88 -5.40 8.47
N PHE A 150 11.12 -5.80 8.19
CA PHE A 150 12.16 -6.02 9.18
C PHE A 150 12.35 -4.86 10.18
N PRO A 151 12.57 -3.60 9.76
CA PRO A 151 12.76 -2.50 10.70
C PRO A 151 11.53 -2.25 11.57
N LEU A 152 10.32 -2.43 11.03
CA LEU A 152 9.08 -2.30 11.79
C LEU A 152 8.99 -3.36 12.91
N PHE A 153 9.21 -4.63 12.59
CA PHE A 153 9.17 -5.70 13.60
C PHE A 153 10.31 -5.59 14.61
N ARG A 154 11.52 -5.22 14.17
CA ARG A 154 12.64 -4.97 15.08
C ARG A 154 12.33 -3.82 16.03
N TYR A 155 11.74 -2.73 15.52
CA TYR A 155 11.29 -1.61 16.35
C TYR A 155 10.23 -2.06 17.37
N LEU A 156 9.22 -2.80 16.94
CA LEU A 156 8.16 -3.31 17.80
C LEU A 156 8.71 -4.21 18.92
N TYR A 157 9.68 -5.08 18.60
CA TYR A 157 10.37 -5.92 19.58
C TYR A 157 11.09 -5.08 20.65
N LEU A 158 11.84 -4.04 20.24
CA LEU A 158 12.54 -3.15 21.16
C LEU A 158 11.58 -2.32 22.02
N GLN A 159 10.40 -1.99 21.50
CA GLN A 159 9.32 -1.33 22.25
C GLN A 159 8.48 -2.31 23.08
N LYS A 160 8.99 -3.52 23.36
CA LYS A 160 8.32 -4.56 24.15
C LYS A 160 6.91 -4.88 23.63
N TRP A 161 6.74 -4.82 22.31
CA TRP A 161 5.48 -5.10 21.62
C TRP A 161 4.31 -4.17 22.00
N LYS A 162 4.60 -2.95 22.47
CA LYS A 162 3.57 -1.95 22.73
C LYS A 162 2.75 -1.68 21.47
N ASN A 163 1.42 -1.66 21.62
CA ASN A 163 0.47 -1.46 20.52
C ASN A 163 0.57 -2.48 19.36
N LYS A 164 1.16 -3.67 19.57
CA LYS A 164 1.32 -4.72 18.54
C LYS A 164 0.04 -5.09 17.78
N HIS A 165 -1.12 -5.01 18.46
CA HIS A 165 -2.42 -5.32 17.86
C HIS A 165 -2.68 -4.47 16.60
N LEU A 166 -2.25 -3.21 16.57
CA LEU A 166 -2.40 -2.34 15.40
C LEU A 166 -1.58 -2.84 14.21
N ILE A 167 -0.36 -3.31 14.44
CA ILE A 167 0.49 -3.87 13.38
C ILE A 167 -0.09 -5.17 12.85
N PHE A 168 -0.54 -6.07 13.73
CA PHE A 168 -1.16 -7.32 13.30
C PHE A 168 -2.47 -7.08 12.54
N LEU A 169 -3.32 -6.16 13.00
CA LEU A 169 -4.54 -5.79 12.28
C LEU A 169 -4.22 -5.16 10.92
N ALA A 170 -3.19 -4.33 10.82
CA ALA A 170 -2.74 -3.77 9.55
C ALA A 170 -2.28 -4.86 8.57
N LEU A 171 -1.42 -5.78 9.03
CA LEU A 171 -0.89 -6.87 8.20
C LEU A 171 -1.98 -7.85 7.78
N SER A 172 -2.85 -8.27 8.70
CA SER A 172 -3.98 -9.14 8.38
C SER A 172 -4.92 -8.50 7.37
N SER A 173 -5.24 -7.21 7.54
CA SER A 173 -6.06 -6.48 6.58
C SER A 173 -5.38 -6.38 5.21
N PHE A 174 -4.07 -6.14 5.17
CA PHE A 174 -3.33 -6.09 3.91
C PHE A 174 -3.28 -7.46 3.20
N VAL A 175 -3.11 -8.56 3.93
CA VAL A 175 -3.16 -9.91 3.36
C VAL A 175 -4.54 -10.17 2.77
N ILE A 176 -5.62 -9.84 3.50
CA ILE A 176 -7.00 -9.98 3.01
C ILE A 176 -7.22 -9.14 1.74
N ALA A 177 -6.74 -7.88 1.74
CA ALA A 177 -6.81 -7.01 0.57
C ALA A 177 -6.14 -7.69 -0.64
N LEU A 178 -4.88 -8.15 -0.48
CA LEU A 178 -4.11 -8.77 -1.55
C LEU A 178 -4.77 -10.04 -2.09
N SER A 179 -5.45 -10.80 -1.23
CA SER A 179 -6.27 -11.94 -1.65
C SER A 179 -7.40 -11.49 -2.58
N PHE A 180 -8.17 -10.46 -2.21
CA PHE A 180 -9.25 -9.96 -3.07
C PHE A 180 -8.77 -9.34 -4.39
N ARG A 181 -7.61 -8.69 -4.41
CA ARG A 181 -6.97 -8.25 -5.65
C ARG A 181 -6.61 -9.43 -6.55
N SER A 182 -6.03 -10.48 -5.98
CA SER A 182 -5.66 -11.68 -6.73
C SER A 182 -6.89 -12.43 -7.25
N ILE A 183 -7.94 -12.56 -6.44
CA ILE A 183 -9.20 -13.21 -6.82
C ILE A 183 -9.81 -12.51 -8.04
N ASP A 184 -9.86 -11.18 -8.06
CA ASP A 184 -10.45 -10.42 -9.17
C ASP A 184 -9.75 -10.68 -10.51
N LEU A 185 -8.43 -10.84 -10.46
CA LEU A 185 -7.59 -11.01 -11.66
C LEU A 185 -7.54 -12.45 -12.18
N PHE A 186 -7.66 -13.44 -11.29
CA PHE A 186 -7.37 -14.84 -11.63
C PHE A 186 -8.57 -15.77 -11.51
N ILE A 187 -9.62 -15.38 -10.81
CA ILE A 187 -10.77 -16.24 -10.55
C ILE A 187 -12.02 -15.55 -11.08
N ASP A 188 -12.62 -16.16 -12.10
CA ASP A 188 -13.96 -15.77 -12.52
C ASP A 188 -14.97 -16.22 -11.45
N THR A 189 -15.36 -15.30 -10.57
CA THR A 189 -16.34 -15.55 -9.52
C THR A 189 -17.70 -14.97 -9.91
N SER A 190 -18.72 -15.83 -10.08
CA SER A 190 -20.10 -15.38 -10.31
C SER A 190 -20.77 -14.74 -9.08
N VAL A 191 -20.12 -14.83 -7.91
CA VAL A 191 -20.65 -14.36 -6.62
C VAL A 191 -20.80 -12.84 -6.59
N PHE A 192 -19.82 -12.10 -7.11
CA PHE A 192 -19.87 -10.64 -7.19
C PHE A 192 -19.84 -10.22 -8.66
N TYR A 193 -20.95 -9.66 -9.15
CA TYR A 193 -21.04 -9.22 -10.55
C TYR A 193 -20.02 -8.12 -10.89
N MET A 194 -19.63 -7.32 -9.90
CA MET A 194 -18.63 -6.26 -10.01
C MET A 194 -17.20 -6.72 -9.70
N GLY A 195 -17.02 -7.97 -9.26
CA GLY A 195 -15.74 -8.49 -8.80
C GLY A 195 -15.44 -8.17 -7.34
N THR A 196 -14.20 -8.41 -6.94
CA THR A 196 -13.66 -8.25 -5.59
C THR A 196 -12.64 -7.13 -5.45
N HIS A 197 -12.26 -6.43 -6.53
CA HIS A 197 -11.23 -5.39 -6.43
C HIS A 197 -11.61 -4.22 -5.48
N TRP A 198 -12.89 -3.88 -5.36
CA TRP A 198 -13.35 -2.88 -4.39
C TRP A 198 -13.04 -3.26 -2.92
N LEU A 199 -12.93 -4.57 -2.61
CA LEU A 199 -12.51 -5.05 -1.29
C LEU A 199 -11.01 -4.87 -1.07
N TRP A 200 -10.20 -4.86 -2.13
CA TRP A 200 -8.79 -4.46 -2.04
C TRP A 200 -8.68 -3.01 -1.53
N HIS A 201 -9.49 -2.08 -2.05
CA HIS A 201 -9.53 -0.70 -1.54
C HIS A 201 -9.98 -0.65 -0.08
N LEU A 202 -11.07 -1.33 0.27
CA LEU A 202 -11.61 -1.31 1.62
C LEU A 202 -10.61 -1.84 2.66
N PHE A 203 -10.09 -3.06 2.45
CA PHE A 203 -9.14 -3.67 3.38
C PHE A 203 -7.75 -3.01 3.32
N GLY A 204 -7.35 -2.47 2.16
CA GLY A 204 -6.16 -1.64 2.02
C GLY A 204 -6.27 -0.36 2.86
N GLY A 205 -7.42 0.32 2.81
CA GLY A 205 -7.74 1.46 3.67
C GLY A 205 -7.71 1.10 5.15
N ILE A 206 -8.34 -0.01 5.55
CA ILE A 206 -8.29 -0.50 6.93
C ILE A 206 -6.84 -0.76 7.38
N ALA A 207 -6.01 -1.36 6.52
CA ALA A 207 -4.59 -1.58 6.81
C ALA A 207 -3.85 -0.26 7.06
N VAL A 208 -4.04 0.73 6.18
CA VAL A 208 -3.47 2.07 6.32
C VAL A 208 -3.93 2.74 7.62
N HIS A 209 -5.22 2.65 7.95
CA HIS A 209 -5.76 3.22 9.19
C HIS A 209 -5.05 2.66 10.43
N PHE A 210 -4.86 1.35 10.52
CA PHE A 210 -4.19 0.73 11.66
C PHE A 210 -2.70 1.05 11.72
N LEU A 211 -2.02 1.13 10.56
CA LEU A 211 -0.62 1.52 10.51
C LEU A 211 -0.40 2.98 10.95
N ILE A 212 -1.22 3.91 10.46
CA ILE A 212 -1.18 5.31 10.91
C ILE A 212 -1.52 5.39 12.41
N SER A 213 -2.51 4.64 12.88
CA SER A 213 -2.85 4.56 14.31
C SER A 213 -1.65 4.16 15.17
N PHE A 214 -0.87 3.18 14.71
CA PHE A 214 0.33 2.73 15.41
C PHE A 214 1.37 3.86 15.50
N ILE A 215 1.69 4.48 14.37
CA ILE A 215 2.69 5.56 14.28
C ILE A 215 2.25 6.78 15.12
N PHE A 216 0.97 7.12 15.08
CA PHE A 216 0.40 8.21 15.88
C PHE A 216 0.51 7.94 17.38
N LYS A 217 0.08 6.76 17.84
CA LYS A 217 0.16 6.40 19.27
C LYS A 217 1.60 6.28 19.76
N ASP A 218 2.48 5.75 18.94
CA ASP A 218 3.90 5.63 19.25
C ASP A 218 4.55 7.01 19.47
N LYS A 219 4.17 8.00 18.67
CA LYS A 219 4.65 9.38 18.86
C LYS A 219 4.09 10.03 20.13
N ILE A 220 2.81 9.85 20.45
CA ILE A 220 2.21 10.38 21.69
C ILE A 220 2.95 9.83 22.91
N VAL A 221 3.21 8.52 22.93
CA VAL A 221 3.96 7.88 24.03
C VAL A 221 5.34 8.50 24.19
N ALA A 222 6.06 8.74 23.08
CA ALA A 222 7.37 9.36 23.12
C ALA A 222 7.33 10.81 23.66
N LEU A 223 6.27 11.57 23.39
CA LEU A 223 6.10 12.93 23.91
C LEU A 223 5.74 12.98 25.41
N GLN A 224 5.13 11.93 25.96
CA GLN A 224 4.80 11.84 27.39
C GLN A 224 5.99 11.41 28.26
N GLN A 225 7.09 10.97 27.65
CA GLN A 225 8.30 10.49 28.33
C GLN A 225 9.42 11.54 28.39
N HIS A 226 9.20 12.72 27.84
CA HIS A 226 10.10 13.87 27.82
C HIS A 226 9.38 15.10 28.37
#